data_AF-A0A974VQ61-F1
#
_entry.id   AF-A0A974VQ61-F1
#
_cell.length_a   1.000
_cell.length_b   1.000
_cell.length_c   1.000
_cell.angle_alpha   90.00
_cell.angle_beta   90.00
_cell.angle_gamma   90.00
#
_symmetry.space_group_name_H-M   'P 1'
#
loop_
_entity.id
_entity.type
_entity.pdbx_description
1 polymer ?
#
loop_
_entity_poly.entity_id
_entity_poly.type
_entity_poly.pdbx_seq_one_letter_code
_entity_poly.pdbx_strand_id
1 'polypeptide(L)'
;MVESTADRWAATERLKKEVLDLRKVPTVLLMKHLGKIFAAGWCVQDVIRALEQDPEGIVYQTRGAGGMRSILAWLHIRVNAWKHDDGTLPPSPTHIRRKQAEAERERLIAQQKQILEEMNRPKVVPVRGLSQVRLMREYLKVKRFKGAVEAARLYPEQAQLVEGS
;
A
#
# COMPACT_ATOMS: atom_id res chain seq x y z
N MET A 1 3.09 3.85 17.60
CA MET A 1 3.21 2.59 18.35
C MET A 1 2.96 2.90 19.83
N VAL A 2 2.62 1.91 20.64
CA VAL A 2 2.32 2.13 22.07
C VAL A 2 3.63 2.01 22.86
N GLU A 3 4.38 3.10 22.94
CA GLU A 3 5.78 3.06 23.38
C GLU A 3 5.92 3.23 24.90
N SER A 4 5.18 4.18 25.49
CA SER A 4 5.22 4.45 26.93
C SER A 4 4.19 3.68 27.75
N THR A 5 4.41 3.55 29.05
CA THR A 5 3.43 2.98 30.00
C THR A 5 2.12 3.78 30.00
N ALA A 6 2.20 5.11 29.84
CA ALA A 6 1.04 5.98 29.73
C ALA A 6 0.23 5.69 28.45
N ASP A 7 0.90 5.47 27.32
CA ASP A 7 0.25 5.09 26.07
C ASP A 7 -0.45 3.73 26.18
N ARG A 8 0.18 2.76 26.88
CA ARG A 8 -0.43 1.45 27.13
C ARG A 8 -1.69 1.59 27.95
N TRP A 9 -1.66 2.44 28.97
CA TRP A 9 -2.84 2.71 29.79
C TRP A 9 -3.97 3.33 28.96
N ALA A 10 -3.65 4.35 28.17
CA ALA A 10 -4.62 4.99 27.27
C ALA A 10 -5.19 3.98 26.24
N ALA A 11 -4.36 3.10 25.70
CA ALA A 11 -4.78 2.02 24.80
C ALA A 11 -5.71 1.01 25.50
N THR A 12 -5.41 0.62 26.74
CA THR A 12 -6.30 -0.25 27.53
C THR A 12 -7.63 0.42 27.83
N GLU A 13 -7.64 1.69 28.22
CA GLU A 13 -8.88 2.45 28.46
C GLU A 13 -9.72 2.57 27.18
N ARG A 14 -9.06 2.82 26.04
CA ARG A 14 -9.73 2.82 24.74
C ARG A 14 -10.34 1.46 24.42
N LEU A 15 -9.59 0.37 24.62
CA LEU A 15 -10.09 -0.98 24.40
C LEU A 15 -11.33 -1.28 25.26
N LYS A 16 -11.37 -0.84 26.52
CA LYS A 16 -12.57 -0.98 27.38
C LYS A 16 -13.77 -0.21 26.84
N LYS A 17 -13.57 0.96 26.22
CA LYS A 17 -14.66 1.72 25.62
C LYS A 17 -15.25 0.99 24.42
N GLU A 18 -14.39 0.39 23.59
CA GLU A 18 -14.76 -0.30 22.35
C GLU A 18 -15.30 -1.72 22.59
N VAL A 19 -14.77 -2.46 23.57
CA VAL A 19 -15.18 -3.85 23.89
C VAL A 19 -16.00 -3.89 25.18
N LEU A 20 -17.32 -4.04 25.04
CA LEU A 20 -18.28 -3.97 26.15
C LEU A 20 -17.98 -4.97 27.28
N ASP A 21 -17.57 -6.19 26.94
CA ASP A 21 -17.25 -7.24 27.91
C ASP A 21 -16.12 -6.82 28.85
N LEU A 22 -15.14 -6.06 28.36
CA LEU A 22 -13.96 -5.66 29.13
C LEU A 22 -14.24 -4.51 30.10
N ARG A 23 -15.38 -3.81 29.99
CA ARG A 23 -15.72 -2.66 30.86
C ARG A 23 -15.77 -3.03 32.34
N LYS A 24 -16.23 -4.25 32.63
CA LYS A 24 -16.35 -4.78 34.00
C LYS A 24 -15.01 -5.19 34.61
N VAL A 25 -13.95 -5.29 33.81
CA VAL A 25 -12.63 -5.69 34.29
C VAL A 25 -11.84 -4.47 34.73
N PRO A 26 -11.21 -4.49 35.93
CA PRO A 26 -10.32 -3.42 36.37
C PRO A 26 -9.20 -3.14 35.36
N THR A 27 -8.96 -1.86 35.06
CA THR A 27 -7.98 -1.44 34.05
C THR A 27 -6.57 -1.94 34.39
N VAL A 28 -6.19 -1.91 35.68
CA VAL A 28 -4.90 -2.42 36.16
C VAL A 28 -4.70 -3.90 35.80
N LEU A 29 -5.74 -4.72 35.91
CA LEU A 29 -5.67 -6.15 35.56
C LEU A 29 -5.54 -6.33 34.05
N LEU A 30 -6.30 -5.56 33.25
CA LEU A 30 -6.16 -5.59 31.80
C LEU A 30 -4.76 -5.13 31.36
N MET A 31 -4.20 -4.10 31.98
CA MET A 31 -2.84 -3.61 31.72
C MET A 31 -1.79 -4.69 31.95
N LYS A 32 -1.92 -5.51 33.00
CA LYS A 32 -1.01 -6.64 33.26
C LYS A 32 -0.98 -7.64 32.10
N HIS A 33 -2.12 -7.86 31.45
CA HIS A 33 -2.25 -8.82 30.37
C HIS A 33 -1.92 -8.22 28.99
N LEU A 34 -2.41 -7.02 28.72
CA LEU A 34 -2.27 -6.31 27.44
C LEU A 34 -0.92 -5.60 27.30
N GLY A 35 -0.23 -5.30 28.41
CA GLY A 35 1.04 -4.57 28.38
C GLY A 35 2.11 -5.25 27.52
N LYS A 36 2.19 -6.58 27.54
CA LYS A 36 3.10 -7.34 26.67
C LYS A 36 2.67 -7.33 25.21
N ILE A 37 1.36 -7.36 24.96
CA ILE A 37 0.80 -7.32 23.60
C ILE A 37 1.08 -5.97 22.94
N PHE A 38 0.82 -4.87 23.66
CA PHE A 38 1.13 -3.53 23.17
C PHE A 38 2.64 -3.27 23.03
N ALA A 39 3.46 -3.85 23.92
CA ALA A 39 4.92 -3.82 23.78
C ALA A 39 5.42 -4.57 22.53
N ALA A 40 4.70 -5.61 22.08
CA ALA A 40 4.94 -6.30 20.81
C ALA A 40 4.44 -5.49 19.58
N GLY A 41 4.03 -4.24 19.76
CA GLY A 41 3.65 -3.33 18.67
C GLY A 41 2.20 -3.46 18.20
N TRP A 42 1.40 -4.31 18.82
CA TRP A 42 -0.03 -4.39 18.53
C TRP A 42 -0.74 -3.10 18.93
N CYS A 43 -1.73 -2.69 18.13
CA CYS A 43 -2.63 -1.60 18.46
C CYS A 43 -3.97 -2.12 19.01
N VAL A 44 -4.81 -1.20 19.49
CA VAL A 44 -6.15 -1.53 20.01
C VAL A 44 -6.98 -2.32 18.97
N GLN A 45 -6.90 -1.94 17.69
CA GLN A 45 -7.62 -2.61 16.61
C GLN A 45 -7.14 -4.05 16.40
N ASP A 46 -5.86 -4.34 16.61
CA ASP A 46 -5.33 -5.70 16.50
C ASP A 46 -5.89 -6.58 17.61
N VAL A 47 -5.96 -6.05 18.84
CA VAL A 47 -6.56 -6.77 19.96
C VAL A 47 -8.04 -7.03 19.73
N ILE A 48 -8.79 -6.03 19.24
CA ILE A 48 -10.22 -6.21 18.91
C ILE A 48 -10.40 -7.30 17.86
N ARG A 49 -9.58 -7.26 16.80
CA ARG A 49 -9.62 -8.31 15.77
C ARG A 49 -9.36 -9.69 16.36
N ALA A 50 -8.34 -9.83 17.21
CA ALA A 50 -8.03 -11.11 17.83
C ALA A 50 -9.13 -11.62 18.79
N LEU A 51 -9.97 -10.72 19.32
CA LEU A 51 -11.14 -11.10 20.12
C LEU A 51 -12.31 -11.59 19.25
N GLU A 52 -12.40 -11.11 18.00
CA GLU A 52 -13.48 -11.40 17.05
C GLU A 52 -13.15 -12.54 16.08
N GLN A 53 -11.87 -12.73 15.75
CA GLN A 53 -11.38 -13.63 14.71
C GLN A 53 -10.15 -14.41 15.16
N ASP A 54 -9.98 -15.61 14.62
CA ASP A 54 -8.75 -16.39 14.75
C ASP A 54 -7.66 -15.92 13.76
N PRO A 55 -6.43 -16.47 13.83
CA PRO A 55 -5.33 -16.08 12.94
C PRO A 55 -5.60 -16.36 11.45
N GLU A 56 -6.45 -17.35 11.15
CA GLU A 56 -6.90 -17.69 9.79
C GLU A 56 -7.99 -16.72 9.29
N GLY A 57 -8.47 -15.81 10.15
CA GLY A 57 -9.50 -14.82 9.84
C GLY A 57 -10.92 -15.34 10.01
N ILE A 58 -11.11 -16.52 10.61
CA ILE A 58 -12.43 -17.09 10.88
C ILE A 58 -13.05 -16.37 12.08
N VAL A 59 -14.25 -15.83 11.88
CA VAL A 59 -15.01 -15.16 12.94
C VAL A 59 -15.48 -16.17 13.98
N TYR A 60 -15.26 -15.87 15.24
CA TYR A 60 -15.73 -16.72 16.32
C TYR A 60 -17.25 -16.71 16.44
N GLN A 61 -17.86 -17.89 16.54
CA GLN A 61 -19.32 -18.04 16.62
C GLN A 61 -19.92 -17.55 17.95
N THR A 62 -19.12 -17.50 19.01
CA THR A 62 -19.54 -17.00 20.32
C THR A 62 -19.55 -15.47 20.33
N ARG A 63 -20.63 -14.85 20.80
CA ARG A 63 -20.72 -13.40 20.96
C ARG A 63 -20.01 -12.95 22.23
N GLY A 64 -18.83 -12.34 22.07
CA GLY A 64 -18.07 -11.75 23.17
C GLY A 64 -17.67 -12.77 24.24
N ALA A 65 -17.67 -12.34 25.50
CA ALA A 65 -17.39 -13.20 26.65
C ALA A 65 -18.63 -13.92 27.20
N GLY A 66 -19.78 -13.85 26.51
CA GLY A 66 -21.03 -14.48 26.94
C GLY A 66 -20.88 -15.99 27.15
N GLY A 67 -21.30 -16.49 28.31
CA GLY A 67 -21.20 -17.90 28.68
C GLY A 67 -19.83 -18.35 29.21
N MET A 68 -18.80 -17.48 29.18
CA MET A 68 -17.52 -17.76 29.79
C MET A 68 -17.56 -17.47 31.31
N ARG A 69 -16.98 -18.37 32.10
CA ARG A 69 -16.84 -18.17 33.57
C ARG A 69 -15.91 -17.01 33.93
N SER A 70 -15.03 -16.60 33.01
CA SER A 70 -14.08 -15.51 33.22
C SER A 70 -13.81 -14.74 31.93
N ILE A 71 -14.01 -13.43 31.99
CA ILE A 71 -13.73 -12.48 30.90
C ILE A 71 -12.23 -12.43 30.62
N LEU A 72 -11.39 -12.57 31.65
CA LEU A 72 -9.94 -12.61 31.49
C LEU A 72 -9.48 -13.91 30.82
N ALA A 73 -10.09 -15.05 31.16
CA ALA A 73 -9.80 -16.31 30.49
C ALA A 73 -10.20 -16.24 29.01
N TRP A 74 -11.37 -15.66 28.71
CA TRP A 74 -11.79 -15.39 27.34
C TRP A 74 -10.78 -14.54 26.57
N LEU A 75 -10.35 -13.40 27.14
CA LEU A 75 -9.32 -12.54 26.56
C LEU A 75 -8.02 -13.31 26.28
N HIS A 76 -7.58 -14.14 27.23
CA HIS A 76 -6.35 -14.93 27.07
C HIS A 76 -6.46 -15.98 25.99
N ILE A 77 -7.54 -16.75 25.96
CA ILE A 77 -7.75 -17.79 24.94
C ILE A 77 -7.68 -17.17 23.55
N ARG A 78 -8.39 -16.06 23.37
CA ARG A 78 -8.47 -15.32 22.11
C ARG A 78 -7.11 -14.79 21.67
N VAL A 79 -6.42 -14.05 22.53
CA VAL A 79 -5.14 -13.46 22.14
C VAL A 79 -4.02 -14.49 22.05
N ASN A 80 -4.04 -15.55 22.86
CA ASN A 80 -3.05 -16.62 22.77
C ASN A 80 -3.18 -17.46 21.50
N ALA A 81 -4.37 -17.54 20.90
CA ALA A 81 -4.54 -18.20 19.60
C ALA A 81 -3.67 -17.59 18.50
N TRP A 82 -3.26 -16.33 18.67
CA TRP A 82 -2.42 -15.60 17.72
C TRP A 82 -0.92 -15.75 17.98
N LYS A 83 -0.51 -16.41 19.07
CA LYS A 83 0.91 -16.61 19.35
C LYS A 83 1.47 -17.70 18.46
N HIS A 84 2.73 -17.54 18.09
CA HIS A 84 3.53 -18.62 17.52
C HIS A 84 3.81 -19.71 18.57
N ASP A 85 4.29 -20.87 18.11
CA ASP A 85 4.62 -22.01 18.96
C ASP A 85 5.70 -21.68 20.02
N ASP A 86 6.55 -20.70 19.73
CA ASP A 86 7.56 -20.17 20.66
C ASP A 86 6.97 -19.21 21.72
N GLY A 87 5.66 -18.95 21.68
CA GLY A 87 4.94 -18.07 22.57
C GLY A 87 5.05 -16.58 22.23
N THR A 88 5.73 -16.22 21.14
CA THR A 88 5.84 -14.84 20.67
C THR A 88 4.58 -14.41 19.92
N LEU A 89 4.30 -13.10 19.92
CA LEU A 89 3.20 -12.55 19.13
C LEU A 89 3.73 -12.16 17.74
N PRO A 90 2.98 -12.45 16.67
CA PRO A 90 3.35 -12.01 15.34
C PRO A 90 3.35 -10.48 15.26
N PRO A 91 4.01 -9.89 14.26
CA PRO A 91 3.93 -8.46 14.01
C PRO A 91 2.47 -8.01 13.85
N SER A 92 2.15 -6.78 14.27
CA SER A 92 0.80 -6.21 14.20
C SER A 92 0.13 -6.47 12.84
N PRO A 93 -0.99 -7.22 12.80
CA PRO A 93 -1.70 -7.49 11.56
C PRO A 93 -2.15 -6.22 10.84
N THR A 94 -2.54 -5.18 11.59
CA THR A 94 -2.90 -3.88 11.02
C THR A 94 -1.71 -3.14 10.42
N HIS A 95 -0.52 -3.24 11.03
CA HIS A 95 0.69 -2.67 10.47
C HIS A 95 1.09 -3.37 9.16
N ILE A 96 1.03 -4.71 9.11
CA ILE A 96 1.30 -5.48 7.90
C ILE A 96 0.35 -5.05 6.77
N ARG A 97 -0.95 -4.98 7.03
CA ARG A 97 -1.95 -4.57 6.02
C ARG A 97 -1.72 -3.14 5.53
N ARG A 98 -1.37 -2.20 6.42
CA ARG A 98 -1.06 -0.82 6.02
C ARG A 98 0.13 -0.79 5.06
N LYS A 99 1.21 -1.51 5.38
CA LYS A 99 2.39 -1.62 4.54
C LYS A 99 2.08 -2.25 3.18
N GLN A 100 1.24 -3.29 3.15
CA GLN A 100 0.78 -3.92 1.91
C GLN A 100 -0.06 -2.94 1.06
N ALA A 101 -0.97 -2.20 1.67
CA ALA A 101 -1.79 -1.21 0.98
C ALA A 101 -0.97 -0.04 0.41
N GLU A 102 0.08 0.39 1.12
CA GLU A 102 1.03 1.40 0.63
C GLU A 102 1.81 0.88 -0.58
N ALA A 103 2.37 -0.33 -0.49
CA ALA A 103 3.07 -0.96 -1.62
C ALA A 103 2.16 -1.14 -2.85
N GLU A 104 0.89 -1.48 -2.64
CA GLU A 104 -0.08 -1.60 -3.74
C GLU A 104 -0.40 -0.24 -4.37
N ARG A 105 -0.56 0.81 -3.57
CA ARG A 105 -0.75 2.17 -4.09
C ARG A 105 0.45 2.62 -4.92
N GLU A 106 1.66 2.35 -4.46
CA GLU A 106 2.89 2.66 -5.21
C GLU A 106 2.94 1.92 -6.54
N ARG A 107 2.55 0.64 -6.57
CA ARG A 107 2.45 -0.14 -7.81
C ARG A 107 1.45 0.46 -8.79
N LEU A 108 0.27 0.83 -8.31
CA LEU A 108 -0.77 1.46 -9.14
C LEU A 108 -0.30 2.82 -9.69
N ILE A 109 0.38 3.64 -8.88
CA ILE A 109 0.95 4.91 -9.33
C ILE A 109 2.04 4.68 -10.39
N ALA A 110 2.92 3.71 -10.18
CA ALA A 110 3.96 3.36 -11.15
C ALA A 110 3.35 2.86 -12.47
N GLN A 111 2.30 2.04 -12.41
CA GLN A 111 1.58 1.55 -13.59
C GLN A 111 0.90 2.71 -14.33
N GLN A 112 0.23 3.62 -13.64
CA GLN A 112 -0.38 4.81 -14.25
C GLN A 112 0.66 5.69 -14.94
N LYS A 113 1.83 5.86 -14.31
CA LYS A 113 2.94 6.62 -14.89
C LYS A 113 3.44 5.97 -16.18
N GLN A 114 3.61 4.65 -16.20
CA GLN A 114 4.00 3.91 -17.41
C GLN A 114 2.99 4.07 -18.54
N ILE A 115 1.69 3.96 -18.23
CA ILE A 115 0.62 4.15 -19.23
C ILE A 115 0.68 5.58 -19.80
N LEU A 116 0.85 6.59 -18.95
CA LEU A 116 0.97 7.98 -19.40
C LEU A 116 2.23 8.19 -20.26
N GLU A 117 3.36 7.60 -19.88
CA GLU A 117 4.61 7.64 -20.66
C GLU A 117 4.44 6.95 -22.02
N GLU A 118 3.76 5.80 -22.09
CA GLU A 118 3.44 5.13 -23.35
C GLU A 118 2.50 5.98 -24.23
N MET A 119 1.48 6.59 -23.65
CA MET A 119 0.56 7.48 -24.37
C MET A 119 1.27 8.73 -24.91
N ASN A 120 2.23 9.26 -24.16
CA ASN A 120 3.01 10.44 -24.53
C ASN A 120 4.25 10.08 -25.38
N ARG A 121 4.48 8.78 -25.64
CA ARG A 121 5.59 8.32 -26.47
C ARG A 121 5.33 8.79 -27.91
N PRO A 122 6.22 9.61 -28.49
CA PRO A 122 6.06 10.03 -29.87
C PRO A 122 6.06 8.78 -30.77
N LYS A 123 5.03 8.63 -31.60
CA LYS A 123 4.97 7.59 -32.62
C LYS A 123 6.14 7.82 -33.58
N VAL A 124 7.20 7.03 -33.43
CA VAL A 124 8.32 6.99 -34.38
C VAL A 124 7.78 6.36 -35.64
N VAL A 125 7.42 7.18 -36.63
CA VAL A 125 7.08 6.69 -37.97
C VAL A 125 8.37 6.12 -38.56
N PRO A 126 8.46 4.82 -38.87
CA PRO A 126 9.63 4.29 -39.54
C PRO A 126 9.75 4.98 -40.91
N VAL A 127 10.85 5.68 -41.13
CA VAL A 127 11.14 6.36 -42.42
C VAL A 127 11.42 5.34 -43.54
N ARG A 128 11.62 4.06 -43.19
CA ARG A 128 11.79 2.96 -44.16
C ARG A 128 10.46 2.68 -44.89
N GLY A 129 10.40 3.13 -46.14
CA GLY A 129 9.30 2.83 -47.07
C GLY A 129 8.55 4.06 -47.62
N LEU A 130 8.90 5.28 -47.19
CA LEU A 130 8.39 6.49 -47.84
C LEU A 130 9.12 6.70 -49.16
N SER A 131 8.38 6.85 -50.26
CA SER A 131 8.99 7.22 -51.54
C SER A 131 9.76 8.54 -51.41
N GLN A 132 10.87 8.68 -52.12
CA GLN A 132 11.75 9.84 -52.08
C GLN A 132 11.00 11.17 -52.27
N VAL A 133 9.94 11.15 -53.08
CA VAL A 133 9.02 12.28 -53.31
C VAL A 133 8.25 12.69 -52.04
N ARG A 134 7.80 11.72 -51.23
CA ARG A 134 7.07 12.00 -49.98
C ARG A 134 8.00 12.53 -48.90
N LEU A 135 9.24 12.03 -48.85
CA LEU A 135 10.28 12.56 -47.96
C LEU A 135 10.66 13.99 -48.32
N MET A 136 10.81 14.29 -49.62
CA MET A 136 11.06 15.65 -50.09
C MET A 136 9.91 16.61 -49.73
N ARG A 137 8.67 16.15 -49.84
CA ARG A 137 7.48 16.96 -49.50
C ARG A 137 7.40 17.29 -48.00
N GLU A 138 7.74 16.33 -47.13
CA GLU A 138 7.81 16.57 -45.69
C GLU A 138 9.01 17.45 -45.30
N TYR A 139 10.18 17.26 -45.91
CA TYR A 139 11.33 18.16 -45.73
C TYR A 139 10.97 19.62 -46.04
N LEU A 140 10.37 19.89 -47.21
CA LEU A 140 9.97 21.24 -47.61
C LEU A 140 8.92 21.84 -46.66
N LYS A 141 8.00 21.02 -46.16
CA LYS A 141 7.00 21.44 -45.18
C LYS A 141 7.66 21.82 -43.85
N VAL A 142 8.57 20.99 -43.33
CA VAL A 142 9.29 21.29 -42.08
C VAL A 142 10.21 22.51 -42.26
N LYS A 143 10.91 22.64 -43.39
CA LYS A 143 11.73 23.82 -43.72
C LYS A 143 10.91 25.10 -43.68
N ARG A 144 9.68 25.06 -44.20
CA ARG A 144 8.75 26.21 -44.21
C ARG A 144 8.23 26.58 -42.82
N PHE A 145 7.88 25.60 -41.97
CA PHE A 145 7.21 25.86 -40.69
C PHE A 145 8.15 25.92 -39.48
N LYS A 146 9.28 25.21 -39.51
CA LYS A 146 10.24 25.09 -38.38
C LYS A 146 11.64 25.58 -38.71
N GLY A 147 11.88 26.02 -39.94
CA GLY A 147 13.18 26.53 -40.39
C GLY A 147 14.12 25.43 -40.92
N ALA A 148 15.14 25.86 -41.66
CA ALA A 148 16.05 24.98 -42.39
C ALA A 148 16.89 24.08 -41.48
N VAL A 149 17.27 24.55 -40.28
CA VAL A 149 18.12 23.82 -39.33
C VAL A 149 17.39 22.58 -38.78
N GLU A 150 16.14 22.73 -38.35
CA GLU A 150 15.35 21.61 -37.83
C GLU A 150 14.96 20.63 -38.95
N ALA A 151 14.74 21.14 -40.17
CA ALA A 151 14.46 20.32 -41.34
C ALA A 151 15.66 19.44 -41.75
N ALA A 152 16.87 20.01 -41.77
CA ALA A 152 18.10 19.28 -42.08
C ALA A 152 18.45 18.23 -41.01
N ARG A 153 18.08 18.48 -39.73
CA ARG A 153 18.25 17.50 -38.64
C ARG A 153 17.37 16.27 -38.81
N LEU A 154 16.13 16.46 -39.27
CA LEU A 154 15.15 15.39 -39.43
C LEU A 154 15.25 14.66 -40.78
N TYR A 155 15.74 15.35 -41.83
CA TYR A 155 15.82 14.85 -43.22
C TYR A 155 17.16 15.22 -43.88
N PRO A 156 18.29 14.66 -43.43
CA PRO A 156 19.62 15.06 -43.88
C PRO A 156 19.87 14.76 -45.37
N GLU A 157 19.37 13.65 -45.89
CA GLU A 157 19.52 13.27 -47.30
C GLU A 157 18.78 14.25 -48.25
N GLN A 158 17.64 14.80 -47.83
CA GLN A 158 16.87 15.74 -48.64
C GLN A 158 17.47 17.14 -48.60
N ALA A 159 18.10 17.54 -47.49
CA ALA A 159 18.82 18.80 -47.41
C ALA A 159 19.98 18.86 -48.40
N GLN A 160 20.74 17.77 -48.53
CA GLN A 160 21.85 17.66 -49.48
C GLN A 160 21.40 17.77 -50.95
N LEU A 161 20.23 17.22 -51.28
CA LEU A 161 19.68 17.29 -52.64
C LEU A 161 19.17 18.68 -53.04
N VAL A 162 18.74 19.50 -52.08
CA VAL A 162 18.16 20.84 -52.35
C VAL A 162 19.20 21.95 -52.30
N GLU A 163 20.25 21.79 -51.51
CA GLU A 163 21.32 22.80 -51.35
C GLU A 163 22.55 22.52 -52.22
N GLY A 164 22.59 21.35 -52.88
CA GLY A 164 23.63 20.95 -53.83
C GLY A 164 23.27 21.10 -55.32
N SER A 165 22.15 21.74 -55.67
CA SER A 165 21.72 22.08 -57.04
C SER A 165 21.61 23.59 -57.21
#